data_AF-A0A0N8VP11-F1
#
_entry.id   AF-A0A0N8VP11-F1
#
_cell.length_a   1.000
_cell.length_b   1.000
_cell.length_c   1.000
_cell.angle_alpha   90.00
_cell.angle_beta   90.00
_cell.angle_gamma   90.00
#
_symmetry.space_group_name_H-M   'P 1'
#
loop_
_entity.id
_entity.type
_entity.pdbx_description
1 polymer ?
#
loop_
_entity_poly.entity_id
_entity_poly.type
_entity_poly.pdbx_seq_one_letter_code
_entity_poly.pdbx_strand_id
1 'polypeptide(L)'
;MISDKDIVVPGHGRITNKAGIKYTIDYVTALQTNVEKAVKKGLTLDETKATVTMKEFDKGYELFNWLHFNFNIPNAYKDIKQNAAK
;
A
#
# COMPACT_ATOMS: atom_id res chain seq x y z
N MET A 1 2.21 -7.61 -20.04
CA MET A 1 1.00 -7.14 -19.33
C MET A 1 0.09 -8.33 -19.10
N ILE A 2 -0.53 -8.44 -17.92
CA ILE A 2 -1.53 -9.48 -17.61
C ILE A 2 -2.82 -9.16 -18.36
N SER A 3 -3.30 -10.10 -19.17
CA SER A 3 -4.56 -10.03 -19.92
C SER A 3 -5.74 -10.50 -19.07
N ASP A 4 -6.97 -10.24 -19.52
CA ASP A 4 -8.18 -10.71 -18.83
C ASP A 4 -8.38 -12.23 -18.96
N LYS A 5 -7.63 -12.89 -19.85
CA LYS A 5 -7.64 -14.36 -20.04
C LYS A 5 -6.59 -15.06 -19.20
N ASP A 6 -5.70 -14.32 -18.55
CA ASP A 6 -4.61 -14.89 -17.78
C ASP A 6 -5.09 -15.32 -16.39
N ILE A 7 -4.54 -16.43 -15.91
CA ILE A 7 -4.78 -16.95 -14.57
C ILE A 7 -3.64 -16.51 -13.65
N VAL A 8 -3.99 -16.05 -12.45
CA VAL A 8 -3.03 -15.69 -11.41
C VAL A 8 -3.13 -16.70 -10.27
N VAL A 9 -2.02 -17.39 -10.00
CA VAL A 9 -1.89 -18.30 -8.85
C VAL A 9 -1.08 -17.57 -7.78
N PRO A 10 -1.70 -17.05 -6.70
CA PRO A 10 -0.98 -16.34 -5.67
C PRO A 10 -0.22 -17.31 -4.74
N GLY A 11 0.77 -16.80 -4.02
CA GLY A 11 1.47 -17.60 -2.99
C GLY A 11 0.55 -18.05 -1.84
N HIS A 12 -0.45 -17.24 -1.49
CA HIS A 12 -1.51 -17.57 -0.54
C HIS A 12 -2.88 -17.11 -1.08
N GLY A 13 -3.93 -17.85 -0.75
CA GLY A 13 -5.31 -17.54 -1.18
C GLY A 13 -5.79 -18.37 -2.36
N ARG A 14 -6.89 -17.94 -2.98
CA ARG A 14 -7.51 -18.66 -4.10
C ARG A 14 -6.89 -18.22 -5.43
N ILE A 15 -6.86 -19.13 -6.39
CA ILE A 15 -6.56 -18.81 -7.80
C ILE A 15 -7.50 -17.68 -8.25
N THR A 16 -6.95 -16.72 -8.97
CA THR A 16 -7.65 -15.50 -9.37
C THR A 16 -7.24 -15.06 -10.79
N ASN A 17 -7.61 -13.85 -11.17
CA ASN A 17 -7.28 -13.24 -12.46
C ASN A 17 -6.84 -11.77 -12.28
N LYS A 18 -6.72 -11.05 -13.38
CA LYS A 18 -6.38 -9.63 -13.38
C LYS A 18 -7.27 -8.75 -12.48
N ALA A 19 -8.59 -9.00 -12.46
CA ALA A 19 -9.51 -8.23 -11.61
C ALA A 19 -9.25 -8.50 -10.13
N GLY A 20 -8.92 -9.75 -9.77
CA GLY A 20 -8.66 -10.11 -8.38
C GLY A 20 -7.36 -9.57 -7.80
N ILE A 21 -6.38 -9.22 -8.62
CA ILE A 21 -5.15 -8.52 -8.15
C ILE A 21 -5.29 -7.00 -8.14
N LYS A 22 -6.39 -6.45 -8.68
CA LYS A 22 -6.59 -5.00 -8.80
C LYS A 22 -6.53 -4.30 -7.45
N TYR A 23 -7.16 -4.89 -6.42
CA TYR A 23 -7.10 -4.37 -5.05
C TYR A 23 -5.66 -4.15 -4.57
N THR A 24 -4.78 -5.13 -4.77
CA THR A 24 -3.39 -5.06 -4.32
C THR A 24 -2.61 -3.98 -5.07
N ILE A 25 -2.83 -3.87 -6.39
CA ILE A 25 -2.22 -2.83 -7.21
C ILE A 25 -2.69 -1.45 -6.72
N ASP A 26 -4.00 -1.24 -6.62
CA ASP A 26 -4.59 0.02 -6.19
C ASP A 26 -4.08 0.43 -4.79
N TYR A 27 -3.99 -0.52 -3.86
CA TYR A 27 -3.50 -0.29 -2.50
C TYR A 27 -2.05 0.18 -2.50
N VAL A 28 -1.14 -0.56 -3.17
CA VAL A 28 0.28 -0.22 -3.16
C VAL A 28 0.52 1.11 -3.88
N THR A 29 -0.15 1.37 -5.00
CA THR A 29 -0.06 2.65 -5.73
C THR A 29 -0.55 3.81 -4.87
N ALA A 30 -1.69 3.67 -4.19
CA ALA A 30 -2.23 4.70 -3.31
C ALA A 30 -1.33 4.93 -2.09
N LEU A 31 -0.82 3.86 -1.47
CA LEU A 31 0.11 3.95 -0.34
C LEU A 31 1.36 4.74 -0.72
N GLN A 32 2.03 4.34 -1.82
CA GLN A 32 3.21 5.04 -2.31
C GLN A 32 2.91 6.52 -2.55
N THR A 33 1.87 6.81 -3.33
CA THR A 33 1.49 8.19 -3.68
C THR A 33 1.22 9.05 -2.44
N ASN A 34 0.50 8.52 -1.46
CA ASN A 34 0.13 9.27 -0.27
C ASN A 34 1.31 9.48 0.68
N VAL A 35 2.17 8.47 0.84
CA VAL A 35 3.40 8.59 1.65
C VAL A 35 4.40 9.54 0.99
N GLU A 36 4.58 9.49 -0.32
CA GLU A 36 5.42 10.46 -1.05
C GLU A 36 4.95 11.90 -0.84
N LYS A 37 3.62 12.14 -0.91
CA LYS A 37 3.04 13.45 -0.63
C LYS A 37 3.30 13.89 0.82
N ALA A 38 3.18 12.98 1.78
CA ALA A 38 3.46 13.26 3.19
C ALA A 38 4.93 13.63 3.42
N VAL A 39 5.86 12.86 2.85
CA VAL A 39 7.31 13.15 2.91
C VAL A 39 7.63 14.50 2.28
N LYS A 40 7.08 14.79 1.08
CA LYS A 40 7.27 16.09 0.39
C LYS A 40 6.74 17.28 1.20
N LYS A 41 5.69 17.08 2.00
CA LYS A 41 5.14 18.08 2.93
C LYS A 41 5.93 18.22 4.22
N GLY A 42 6.98 17.42 4.43
CA GLY A 42 7.79 17.44 5.64
C GLY A 42 7.14 16.78 6.86
N LEU A 43 6.08 15.98 6.66
CA LEU A 43 5.41 15.30 7.77
C LEU A 43 6.36 14.31 8.46
N THR A 44 6.22 14.18 9.77
CA THR A 44 6.83 13.10 10.56
C THR A 44 6.17 11.75 10.27
N LEU A 45 6.76 10.65 10.76
CA LEU A 45 6.16 9.32 10.61
C LEU A 45 4.79 9.24 11.30
N ASP A 46 4.65 9.79 12.50
CA ASP A 46 3.40 9.71 13.25
C ASP A 46 2.29 10.55 12.59
N GLU A 47 2.61 11.75 12.08
CA GLU A 47 1.67 12.54 11.27
C GLU A 47 1.31 11.84 9.96
N THR A 48 2.26 11.13 9.35
CA THR A 48 1.99 10.33 8.15
C THR A 48 1.02 9.20 8.46
N LYS A 49 1.19 8.48 9.58
CA LYS A 49 0.24 7.46 10.02
C LYS A 49 -1.15 8.03 10.28
N ALA A 50 -1.24 9.21 10.89
CA ALA A 50 -2.51 9.88 11.16
C ALA A 50 -3.21 10.36 9.87
N THR A 51 -2.45 10.71 8.83
CA THR A 51 -2.98 11.25 7.58
C THR A 51 -3.32 10.16 6.56
N VAL A 52 -2.42 9.20 6.36
CA VAL A 52 -2.53 8.14 5.35
C VAL A 52 -3.26 6.96 5.97
N THR A 53 -4.57 7.12 6.23
CA THR A 53 -5.37 6.08 6.90
C THR A 53 -5.94 5.03 5.95
N MET A 54 -6.13 5.40 4.67
CA MET A 54 -6.55 4.53 3.57
C MET A 54 -7.74 3.60 3.91
N LYS A 55 -8.73 4.13 4.67
CA LYS A 55 -9.89 3.37 5.17
C LYS A 55 -10.71 2.73 4.07
N GLU A 56 -10.67 3.28 2.85
CA GLU A 56 -11.30 2.69 1.68
C GLU A 56 -10.77 1.29 1.33
N PHE A 57 -9.56 0.94 1.78
CA PHE A 57 -8.95 -0.39 1.64
C PHE A 57 -9.19 -1.31 2.84
N ASP A 58 -9.79 -0.83 3.93
CA ASP A 58 -10.23 -1.71 5.02
C ASP A 58 -11.50 -2.47 4.60
N LYS A 59 -11.31 -3.57 3.88
CA LYS A 59 -12.37 -4.43 3.34
C LYS A 59 -12.63 -5.68 4.18
N GLY A 60 -12.28 -5.64 5.47
CA GLY A 60 -12.45 -6.77 6.39
C GLY A 60 -11.29 -7.76 6.39
N TYR A 61 -10.12 -7.36 5.88
CA TYR A 61 -8.90 -8.14 6.09
C TYR A 61 -8.44 -7.97 7.54
N GLU A 62 -8.39 -9.06 8.29
CA GLU A 62 -8.13 -9.07 9.73
C GLU A 62 -6.83 -8.35 10.13
N LEU A 63 -5.79 -8.46 9.30
CA LEU A 63 -4.50 -7.83 9.55
C LEU A 63 -4.35 -6.42 8.97
N PHE A 64 -5.41 -5.85 8.37
CA PHE A 64 -5.32 -4.57 7.66
C PHE A 64 -4.71 -3.48 8.55
N ASN A 65 -5.29 -3.23 9.72
CA ASN A 65 -4.83 -2.15 10.60
C ASN A 65 -3.37 -2.36 11.06
N TRP A 66 -3.03 -3.57 11.48
CA TRP A 66 -1.67 -3.86 11.92
C TRP A 66 -0.66 -3.70 10.77
N LEU A 67 -0.91 -4.32 9.61
CA LEU A 67 -0.02 -4.21 8.45
C LEU A 67 0.08 -2.78 7.96
N HIS A 68 -1.04 -2.06 7.84
CA HIS A 68 -1.04 -0.72 7.29
C HIS A 68 -0.28 0.27 8.17
N PHE A 69 -0.63 0.36 9.46
CA PHE A 69 -0.08 1.37 10.36
C PHE A 69 1.27 0.99 10.98
N ASN A 70 1.54 -0.31 11.20
CA ASN A 70 2.75 -0.74 11.90
C ASN A 70 3.84 -1.29 10.97
N PHE A 71 3.52 -1.61 9.72
CA PHE A 71 4.50 -2.16 8.78
C PHE A 71 4.62 -1.35 7.50
N ASN A 72 3.53 -1.17 6.75
CA ASN A 72 3.54 -0.60 5.41
C ASN A 72 3.87 0.90 5.44
N ILE A 73 3.18 1.71 6.23
CA ILE A 73 3.49 3.15 6.34
C ILE A 73 4.92 3.39 6.85
N PRO A 74 5.39 2.77 7.96
CA PRO A 74 6.76 2.99 8.44
C PRO A 74 7.84 2.65 7.43
N ASN A 75 7.71 1.50 6.76
CA ASN A 75 8.72 1.06 5.80
C ASN A 75 8.71 1.91 4.53
N ALA A 76 7.52 2.22 3.98
CA ALA A 76 7.40 3.10 2.82
C ALA A 76 7.94 4.50 3.13
N TYR A 77 7.58 5.07 4.29
CA TYR A 77 8.07 6.40 4.71
C TYR A 77 9.58 6.43 4.82
N LYS A 78 10.18 5.41 5.46
CA LYS A 78 11.64 5.31 5.60
C LYS A 78 12.32 5.23 4.24
N ASP A 79 11.87 4.33 3.36
CA ASP A 79 12.48 4.13 2.04
C ASP A 79 12.34 5.38 1.16
N ILE A 80 11.14 5.95 1.06
CA ILE A 80 10.88 7.17 0.28
C ILE A 80 11.71 8.35 0.81
N LYS A 81 11.76 8.56 2.13
CA LYS A 81 12.54 9.66 2.72
C LYS A 81 14.04 9.51 2.46
N GLN A 82 14.56 8.28 2.49
CA GLN A 82 15.96 8.00 2.18
C GLN A 82 16.29 8.22 0.70
N ASN A 83 15.38 7.88 -0.21
CA ASN A 83 15.59 8.07 -1.64
C ASN A 83 15.31 9.51 -2.12
N ALA A 84 14.48 10.28 -1.41
CA ALA A 84 14.26 11.70 -1.70
C ALA A 84 15.44 12.61 -1.30
N ALA A 85 16.35 12.11 -0.45
CA ALA A 85 17.55 12.82 -0.02
C ALA A 85 18.78 12.57 -0.91
N LYS A 86 18.65 11.71 -1.93
CA LYS A 86 19.67 11.45 -2.95
C LYS A 86 19.39 12.30 -4.18
#